data_AF-A0A9P0VTN5-F1
#
_entry.id   AF-A0A9P0VTN5-F1
#
_cell.length_a   1.000
_cell.length_b   1.000
_cell.length_c   1.000
_cell.angle_alpha   90.00
_cell.angle_beta   90.00
_cell.angle_gamma   90.00
#
_symmetry.space_group_name_H-M   'P 1'
#
loop_
_entity.id
_entity.type
_entity.pdbx_description
1 polymer ?
#
loop_
_entity_poly.entity_id
_entity_poly.type
_entity_poly.pdbx_seq_one_letter_code
_entity_poly.pdbx_strand_id
1 'polypeptide(L)'
;MFVFYHTITLVGLTLLQFHSAAEPEAGGLQESSLVVSHVLFRHGNRTPELTELYPKDPYLNERYYPYGRGQLTKAGKRKEFNIGSTLRSRYRNFLGDFYLPDMVEALSTDYNRTKMSLELVLASLFTPNKDQMFENGLYWQPVPYNYLPKNKDPILLGVLCPHYLE
;
A
#
# COMPACT_ATOMS: atom_id res chain seq x y z
N MET A 1 -3.07 25.07 22.74
CA MET A 1 -3.54 23.70 22.47
C MET A 1 -3.18 23.37 21.03
N PHE A 2 -2.03 22.74 20.80
CA PHE A 2 -1.59 22.39 19.44
C PHE A 2 -2.17 21.01 19.11
N VAL A 3 -3.29 20.98 18.40
CA VAL A 3 -3.81 19.74 17.83
C VAL A 3 -2.92 19.39 16.64
N PHE A 4 -1.96 18.49 16.86
CA PHE A 4 -1.20 17.90 15.77
C PHE A 4 -2.13 16.96 14.99
N TYR A 5 -2.84 17.48 13.99
CA TYR A 5 -3.52 16.64 13.01
C TYR A 5 -2.46 15.89 12.19
N HIS A 6 -1.99 14.76 12.72
CA HIS A 6 -1.25 13.79 11.93
C HIS A 6 -2.26 13.20 10.95
N THR A 7 -2.34 13.78 9.75
CA THR A 7 -3.14 13.22 8.67
C THR A 7 -2.69 11.77 8.44
N ILE A 8 -3.45 10.81 8.95
CA ILE A 8 -3.20 9.38 8.76
C ILE A 8 -3.48 9.14 7.28
N THR A 9 -2.41 9.10 6.48
CA THR A 9 -2.52 8.83 5.04
C THR A 9 -2.37 7.33 4.84
N LEU A 10 -3.45 6.71 4.38
CA LEU A 10 -3.64 5.27 4.27
C LEU A 10 -3.41 4.79 2.83
N VAL A 11 -3.19 3.50 2.71
CA VAL A 11 -3.05 2.74 1.46
C VAL A 11 -3.92 1.49 1.60
N GLY A 12 -4.75 1.23 0.61
CA GLY A 12 -5.66 0.09 0.55
C GLY A 12 -5.23 -0.93 -0.50
N LEU A 13 -5.34 -2.20 -0.17
CA LEU A 13 -5.09 -3.32 -1.06
C LEU A 13 -6.16 -4.37 -0.86
N THR A 14 -6.89 -4.72 -1.92
CA THR A 14 -7.86 -5.82 -1.90
C THR A 14 -7.28 -6.96 -2.73
N LEU A 15 -7.10 -8.13 -2.10
CA LEU A 15 -6.63 -9.36 -2.73
C LEU A 15 -7.83 -10.28 -2.98
N LEU A 16 -7.98 -10.74 -4.22
CA LEU A 16 -9.09 -11.55 -4.70
C LEU A 16 -8.57 -12.88 -5.27
N GLN A 17 -9.24 -13.98 -4.95
CA GLN A 17 -9.22 -15.18 -5.75
C GLN A 17 -10.64 -15.51 -6.20
N PHE A 18 -10.83 -15.58 -7.51
CA PHE A 18 -12.02 -16.20 -8.08
C PHE A 18 -11.88 -17.72 -7.98
N HIS A 19 -12.59 -18.34 -7.05
CA HIS A 19 -12.81 -19.78 -7.09
C HIS A 19 -13.95 -20.05 -8.08
N SER A 20 -13.69 -20.88 -9.11
CA SER A 20 -14.78 -21.51 -9.85
C SER A 20 -15.51 -22.41 -8.86
N ALA A 21 -16.78 -22.11 -8.58
CA ALA A 21 -17.58 -22.95 -7.71
C ALA A 21 -17.76 -24.33 -8.36
N ALA A 22 -17.09 -25.35 -7.81
CA ALA A 22 -17.50 -26.73 -8.04
C ALA A 22 -18.67 -27.05 -7.10
N GLU A 23 -19.69 -27.74 -7.59
CA GLU A 23 -20.82 -28.16 -6.78
C GLU A 23 -20.36 -29.00 -5.57
N PRO A 24 -20.90 -28.77 -4.37
CA PRO A 24 -20.48 -29.53 -3.20
C PRO A 24 -20.98 -30.98 -3.30
N GLU A 25 -20.04 -31.92 -3.35
CA GLU A 25 -20.29 -33.34 -3.10
C GLU A 25 -20.86 -33.52 -1.69
N ALA A 26 -22.01 -34.19 -1.59
CA ALA A 26 -22.75 -34.37 -0.34
C ALA A 26 -22.01 -35.33 0.61
N GLY A 27 -21.31 -34.79 1.62
CA GLY A 27 -20.82 -35.58 2.75
C GLY A 27 -19.45 -35.18 3.34
N GLY A 28 -18.73 -34.22 2.75
CA GLY A 28 -17.45 -33.73 3.30
C GLY A 28 -17.64 -32.61 4.33
N LEU A 29 -16.77 -32.57 5.35
CA LEU A 29 -16.60 -31.37 6.19
C LEU A 29 -16.36 -30.17 5.27
N GLN A 30 -17.20 -29.14 5.37
CA GLN A 30 -17.07 -27.95 4.56
C GLN A 30 -15.81 -27.20 5.01
N GLU A 31 -14.70 -27.41 4.32
CA GLU A 31 -13.45 -26.69 4.61
C GLU A 31 -13.64 -25.20 4.34
N SER A 32 -13.41 -24.37 5.36
CA SER A 32 -13.44 -22.93 5.21
C SER A 32 -12.19 -22.45 4.45
N SER A 33 -12.38 -21.80 3.30
CA SER A 33 -11.29 -21.22 2.52
C SER A 33 -11.30 -19.68 2.59
N LEU A 34 -10.12 -19.08 2.39
CA LEU A 34 -10.00 -17.63 2.23
C LEU A 34 -10.55 -17.24 0.85
N VAL A 35 -11.48 -16.28 0.81
CA VAL A 35 -12.10 -15.79 -0.44
C VAL A 35 -11.57 -14.40 -0.82
N VAL A 36 -11.40 -13.51 0.17
CA VAL A 36 -10.97 -12.13 -0.03
C VAL A 36 -10.16 -11.65 1.18
N SER A 37 -9.19 -10.79 0.93
CA SER A 37 -8.45 -10.09 1.99
C SER A 37 -8.34 -8.59 1.67
N HIS A 38 -8.70 -7.76 2.64
CA HIS A 38 -8.45 -6.31 2.59
C HIS A 38 -7.30 -5.96 3.52
N VAL A 39 -6.29 -5.29 2.99
CA VAL A 39 -5.11 -4.83 3.72
C VAL A 39 -5.07 -3.31 3.66
N LEU A 40 -5.14 -2.69 4.83
CA LEU A 40 -5.01 -1.25 5.00
C LEU A 40 -3.72 -0.98 5.77
N PHE A 41 -2.84 -0.17 5.20
CA PHE A 41 -1.57 0.18 5.84
C PHE A 41 -1.24 1.66 5.65
N ARG A 42 -0.39 2.18 6.53
CA ARG A 42 0.11 3.56 6.45
C ARG A 42 1.41 3.57 5.65
N HIS A 43 1.69 4.70 5.01
CA HIS A 43 3.02 4.96 4.43
C HIS A 43 4.17 4.68 5.41
N GLY A 44 5.34 4.37 4.86
CA GLY A 44 6.54 4.12 5.65
C GLY A 44 7.15 5.39 6.25
N ASN A 45 8.26 5.23 6.99
CA ASN A 45 8.99 6.35 7.59
C ASN A 45 9.35 7.43 6.55
N ARG A 46 9.02 8.68 6.87
CA ARG A 46 9.23 9.85 6.01
C ARG A 46 9.91 10.97 6.77
N THR A 47 10.42 11.95 6.03
CA THR A 47 10.84 13.24 6.56
C THR A 47 9.62 14.07 6.97
N PRO A 48 9.77 15.05 7.88
CA PRO A 48 8.69 15.95 8.29
C PRO A 48 8.19 16.85 7.14
N GLU A 49 6.89 17.16 7.15
CA GLU A 49 6.26 18.21 6.35
C GLU A 49 6.41 19.57 7.05
N LEU A 50 6.23 20.68 6.31
CA LEU A 50 6.29 22.02 6.89
C LEU A 50 5.20 22.26 7.95
N THR A 51 4.02 21.68 7.73
CA THR A 51 2.88 21.75 8.64
C THR A 51 3.10 21.04 9.98
N GLU A 52 4.17 20.25 10.09
CA GLU A 52 4.51 19.48 11.29
C GLU A 52 5.58 20.16 12.15
N LEU A 53 6.13 21.27 11.67
CA LEU A 53 7.15 22.04 12.38
C LEU A 53 6.50 22.98 13.40
N TYR A 54 7.22 23.23 14.49
CA TYR A 54 6.85 24.21 15.51
C TYR A 54 7.78 25.43 15.45
N PRO A 55 7.40 26.59 16.00
CA PRO A 55 8.13 27.85 15.78
C PRO A 55 9.61 27.86 16.18
N LYS A 56 10.02 26.99 17.11
CA LYS A 56 11.41 26.86 17.59
C LYS A 56 12.07 25.55 17.19
N ASP A 57 11.58 24.92 16.12
CA ASP A 57 12.14 23.66 15.64
C ASP A 57 13.61 23.86 15.20
N PRO A 58 14.59 23.14 15.79
CA PRO A 58 15.99 23.28 15.40
C PRO A 58 16.25 22.85 13.94
N TYR A 59 15.35 22.08 13.34
CA TYR A 59 15.42 21.60 11.95
C TYR A 59 14.54 22.42 10.99
N LEU A 60 14.17 23.66 11.36
CA LEU A 60 13.35 24.54 10.51
C LEU A 60 13.96 24.75 9.11
N ASN A 61 15.29 24.88 9.04
CA ASN A 61 16.03 25.11 7.79
C ASN A 61 16.57 23.83 7.15
N GLU A 62 16.32 22.65 7.75
CA GLU A 62 16.76 21.38 7.19
C GLU A 62 16.03 21.10 5.86
N ARG A 63 16.78 20.70 4.83
CA ARG A 63 16.22 20.38 3.51
C ARG A 63 15.92 18.89 3.35
N TYR A 64 16.46 18.07 4.24
CA TYR A 64 16.36 16.60 4.20
C TYR A 64 16.85 16.02 2.87
N TYR A 65 17.88 16.63 2.28
CA TYR A 65 18.49 16.12 1.05
C TYR A 65 19.04 14.69 1.28
N PRO A 66 18.90 13.76 0.32
CA PRO A 66 18.34 13.92 -1.03
C PRO A 66 16.82 13.70 -1.11
N TYR A 67 16.14 13.45 0.00
CA TYR A 67 14.72 13.10 -0.01
C TYR A 67 13.82 14.32 -0.21
N GLY A 68 14.12 15.44 0.47
CA GLY A 68 13.18 16.54 0.62
C GLY A 68 12.17 16.32 1.75
N ARG A 69 11.27 17.29 1.98
CA ARG A 69 10.26 17.27 3.05
C ARG A 69 9.05 16.41 2.72
N GLY A 70 8.49 15.76 3.74
CA GLY A 70 7.32 14.87 3.61
C GLY A 70 7.56 13.59 2.79
N GLN A 71 8.81 13.30 2.41
CA GLN A 71 9.17 12.24 1.47
C GLN A 71 9.65 10.96 2.19
N LEU A 72 9.41 9.83 1.53
CA LEU A 72 9.73 8.51 2.06
C LEU A 72 11.26 8.31 2.17
N THR A 73 11.72 7.95 3.36
CA THR A 73 13.14 7.69 3.65
C THR A 73 13.52 6.27 3.21
N LYS A 74 14.82 5.96 3.13
CA LYS A 74 15.31 4.58 2.90
C LYS A 74 14.75 3.57 3.92
N ALA A 75 14.64 3.96 5.19
CA ALA A 75 14.05 3.12 6.23
C ALA A 75 12.56 2.86 5.96
N GLY A 76 11.82 3.90 5.55
CA GLY A 76 10.43 3.78 5.14
C GLY A 76 10.28 2.83 3.96
N LYS A 77 11.11 3.00 2.92
CA LYS A 77 11.08 2.12 1.74
C LYS A 77 11.26 0.65 2.11
N ARG A 78 12.23 0.35 2.98
CA ARG A 78 12.48 -1.00 3.47
C ARG A 78 11.31 -1.57 4.26
N LYS A 79 10.65 -0.75 5.07
CA LYS A 79 9.48 -1.17 5.84
C LYS A 79 8.33 -1.58 4.93
N GLU A 80 8.02 -0.77 3.91
CA GLU A 80 6.95 -1.08 2.95
C GLU A 80 7.25 -2.33 2.13
N PHE A 81 8.49 -2.47 1.65
CA PHE A 81 8.91 -3.69 0.96
C PHE A 81 8.74 -4.94 1.86
N ASN A 82 9.07 -4.84 3.14
CA ASN A 82 8.89 -5.95 4.09
C ASN A 82 7.42 -6.29 4.36
N ILE A 83 6.51 -5.30 4.30
CA ILE A 83 5.07 -5.55 4.38
C ILE A 83 4.65 -6.44 3.21
N GLY A 84 5.01 -6.09 1.98
CA GLY A 84 4.67 -6.91 0.81
C GLY A 84 5.27 -8.32 0.85
N SER A 85 6.53 -8.48 1.29
CA SER A 85 7.15 -9.79 1.48
C SER A 85 6.41 -10.64 2.53
N THR A 86 5.93 -10.00 3.60
CA THR A 86 5.17 -10.67 4.66
C THR A 86 3.80 -11.12 4.13
N LEU A 87 3.13 -10.27 3.35
CA LEU A 87 1.87 -10.59 2.69
C LEU A 87 2.04 -11.74 1.68
N ARG A 88 3.12 -11.71 0.88
CA ARG A 88 3.46 -12.79 -0.06
C ARG A 88 3.63 -14.12 0.65
N SER A 89 4.36 -14.16 1.76
CA SER A 89 4.55 -15.38 2.55
C SER A 89 3.24 -15.86 3.18
N ARG A 90 2.44 -14.94 3.74
CA ARG A 90 1.17 -15.27 4.41
C ARG A 90 0.12 -15.80 3.43
N TYR A 91 0.00 -15.18 2.27
CA TYR A 91 -1.05 -15.46 1.29
C TYR A 91 -0.54 -16.24 0.08
N ARG A 92 0.63 -16.90 0.16
CA ARG A 92 1.25 -17.60 -0.99
C ARG A 92 0.27 -18.55 -1.69
N ASN A 93 -0.41 -19.40 -0.91
CA ASN A 93 -1.36 -20.38 -1.45
C ASN A 93 -2.59 -19.69 -2.07
N PHE A 94 -3.00 -18.56 -1.47
CA PHE A 94 -4.10 -17.72 -1.95
C PHE A 94 -3.71 -16.80 -3.11
N LEU A 95 -2.43 -16.59 -3.42
CA LEU A 95 -2.02 -15.73 -4.54
C LEU A 95 -1.50 -16.56 -5.72
N GLY A 96 -1.10 -17.80 -5.47
CA GLY A 96 -0.43 -18.63 -6.46
C GLY A 96 0.95 -18.09 -6.83
N ASP A 97 1.56 -18.70 -7.85
CA ASP A 97 2.93 -18.38 -8.28
C ASP A 97 3.04 -17.28 -9.34
N PHE A 98 1.90 -16.82 -9.87
CA PHE A 98 1.81 -15.82 -10.93
C PHE A 98 1.01 -14.60 -10.48
N TYR A 99 1.43 -13.42 -10.94
CA TYR A 99 0.57 -12.23 -10.90
C TYR A 99 -0.45 -12.31 -12.04
N LEU A 100 -1.74 -12.11 -11.74
CA LEU A 100 -2.83 -12.02 -12.70
C LEU A 100 -3.50 -10.65 -12.58
N PRO A 101 -3.90 -9.99 -13.68
CA PRO A 101 -4.45 -8.63 -13.66
C PRO A 101 -5.61 -8.42 -12.67
N ASP A 102 -6.52 -9.39 -12.56
CA ASP A 102 -7.76 -9.26 -11.78
C ASP A 102 -7.63 -9.71 -10.32
N MET A 103 -6.43 -10.10 -9.87
CA MET A 103 -6.23 -10.66 -8.51
C MET A 103 -6.13 -9.61 -7.41
N VAL A 104 -5.92 -8.34 -7.78
CA VAL A 104 -5.62 -7.28 -6.83
C VAL A 104 -6.17 -5.93 -7.28
N GLU A 105 -6.86 -5.28 -6.36
CA GLU A 105 -7.18 -3.87 -6.48
C GLU A 105 -6.28 -3.08 -5.52
N ALA A 106 -5.40 -2.27 -6.09
CA ALA A 106 -4.42 -1.48 -5.35
C ALA A 106 -4.80 -0.01 -5.38
N LEU A 107 -5.00 0.60 -4.21
CA LEU A 107 -5.47 1.98 -4.06
C LEU A 107 -4.56 2.76 -3.10
N SER A 108 -4.14 3.95 -3.51
CA SER A 108 -3.35 4.87 -2.69
C SER A 108 -4.05 6.21 -2.54
N THR A 109 -3.71 6.95 -1.48
CA THR A 109 -4.00 8.39 -1.43
C THR A 109 -3.06 9.14 -2.37
N ASP A 110 -3.46 10.33 -2.81
CA ASP A 110 -2.69 11.18 -3.73
C ASP A 110 -1.50 11.92 -3.07
N TYR A 111 -0.64 11.19 -2.35
CA TYR A 111 0.65 11.66 -1.87
C TYR A 111 1.78 10.82 -2.45
N ASN A 112 2.88 11.44 -2.89
CA ASN A 112 4.02 10.69 -3.44
C ASN A 112 4.52 9.61 -2.48
N ARG A 113 4.55 9.90 -1.17
CA ARG A 113 4.94 8.93 -0.13
C ARG A 113 4.06 7.69 -0.07
N THR A 114 2.74 7.80 -0.27
CA THR A 114 1.80 6.68 -0.21
C THR A 114 1.79 5.90 -1.51
N LYS A 115 1.92 6.59 -2.65
CA LYS A 115 2.13 5.97 -3.96
C LYS A 115 3.39 5.10 -3.97
N MET A 116 4.53 5.67 -3.56
CA MET A 116 5.79 4.94 -3.43
C MET A 116 5.72 3.79 -2.41
N SER A 117 4.96 3.96 -1.32
CA SER A 117 4.78 2.89 -0.32
C SER A 117 4.01 1.71 -0.94
N LEU A 118 2.93 1.99 -1.67
CA LEU A 118 2.16 0.97 -2.36
C LEU A 118 3.00 0.25 -3.43
N GLU A 119 3.74 0.99 -4.25
CA GLU A 119 4.65 0.42 -5.25
C GLU A 119 5.66 -0.56 -4.63
N LEU A 120 6.20 -0.24 -3.45
CA LEU A 120 7.14 -1.11 -2.74
C LEU A 120 6.49 -2.37 -2.16
N VAL A 121 5.26 -2.26 -1.65
CA VAL A 121 4.48 -3.41 -1.22
C VAL A 121 4.17 -4.31 -2.41
N LEU A 122 3.72 -3.75 -3.53
CA LEU A 122 3.41 -4.51 -4.75
C LEU A 122 4.67 -5.18 -5.33
N ALA A 123 5.81 -4.49 -5.30
CA ALA A 123 7.08 -5.00 -5.80
C ALA A 123 7.53 -6.29 -5.11
N SER A 124 7.34 -6.41 -3.80
CA SER A 124 7.68 -7.63 -3.05
C SER A 124 6.53 -8.62 -2.91
N LEU A 125 5.29 -8.15 -3.04
CA LEU A 125 4.11 -9.01 -3.06
C LEU A 125 4.03 -9.83 -4.36
N PHE A 126 4.40 -9.23 -5.48
CA PHE A 126 4.30 -9.82 -6.81
C PHE A 126 5.65 -9.90 -7.52
N THR A 127 6.68 -10.43 -6.84
CA THR A 127 7.97 -10.72 -7.47
C THR A 127 7.76 -11.67 -8.67
N PRO A 128 8.20 -11.30 -9.89
CA PRO A 128 7.97 -12.12 -11.08
C PRO A 128 8.71 -13.46 -11.00
N ASN A 129 8.05 -14.52 -11.43
CA ASN A 129 8.72 -15.78 -11.77
C ASN A 129 9.39 -15.66 -13.16
N LYS A 130 10.10 -16.72 -13.58
CA LYS A 130 10.89 -16.70 -14.83
C LYS A 130 10.07 -16.33 -16.07
N ASP A 131 8.79 -16.70 -16.12
CA ASP A 131 7.93 -16.47 -17.27
C ASP A 131 7.35 -15.05 -17.30
N GLN A 132 7.26 -14.39 -16.14
CA GLN A 132 6.78 -13.00 -16.00
C GLN A 132 7.90 -11.96 -15.90
N MET A 133 9.16 -12.38 -15.87
CA MET A 133 10.29 -11.45 -15.95
C MET A 133 10.37 -10.87 -17.36
N PHE A 134 10.15 -9.56 -17.49
CA PHE A 134 10.29 -8.86 -18.77
C PHE A 134 11.74 -8.43 -19.06
N GLU A 135 12.59 -8.39 -18.04
CA GLU A 135 14.01 -8.03 -18.13
C GLU A 135 14.84 -8.96 -17.25
N ASN A 136 15.96 -9.45 -17.77
CA ASN A 136 16.77 -10.44 -17.08
C ASN A 136 17.48 -9.84 -15.87
N GLY A 137 17.33 -10.49 -14.71
CA GLY A 137 17.91 -10.03 -13.44
C GLY A 137 17.14 -8.91 -12.77
N LEU A 138 16.02 -8.45 -13.35
CA LEU A 138 15.11 -7.49 -12.72
C LEU A 138 13.95 -8.24 -12.04
N TYR A 139 14.08 -8.47 -10.73
CA TYR A 139 13.06 -9.13 -9.90
C TYR A 139 11.93 -8.16 -9.50
N TRP A 140 11.40 -7.44 -10.47
CA TRP A 140 10.30 -6.50 -10.33
C TRP A 140 9.44 -6.54 -11.58
N GLN A 141 8.12 -6.43 -11.42
CA GLN A 141 7.19 -6.25 -12.53
C GLN A 141 6.21 -5.12 -12.20
N PRO A 142 5.71 -4.39 -13.22
CA PRO A 142 4.73 -3.34 -13.00
C PRO A 142 3.39 -3.94 -12.60
N VAL A 143 2.87 -3.51 -11.45
CA VAL A 143 1.51 -3.81 -10.99
C VAL A 143 0.74 -2.48 -10.94
N PRO A 144 -0.36 -2.32 -11.69
CA PRO A 144 -1.15 -1.09 -11.68
C PRO A 144 -1.71 -0.76 -10.28
N TYR A 145 -1.77 0.53 -9.97
CA TYR A 145 -2.50 1.03 -8.81
C TYR A 145 -3.25 2.32 -9.17
N ASN A 146 -4.30 2.59 -8.41
CA ASN A 146 -5.16 3.75 -8.58
C ASN A 146 -5.03 4.72 -7.40
N TYR A 147 -5.49 5.95 -7.61
CA TYR A 147 -5.68 6.94 -6.56
C TYR A 147 -6.75 7.95 -7.01
N LEU A 148 -7.42 8.58 -6.05
CA LEU A 148 -8.29 9.71 -6.29
C LEU A 148 -7.58 11.02 -5.94
N PRO A 149 -7.82 12.14 -6.65
CA PRO A 149 -7.28 13.43 -6.25
C PRO A 149 -7.64 13.76 -4.80
N LYS A 150 -6.73 14.40 -4.05
CA LYS A 150 -6.88 14.60 -2.59
C LYS A 150 -8.24 15.14 -2.15
N ASN A 151 -8.73 16.18 -2.83
CA ASN A 151 -9.99 16.85 -2.53
C ASN A 151 -11.25 16.10 -3.03
N LYS A 152 -11.05 14.93 -3.64
CA LYS A 152 -12.10 14.06 -4.21
C LYS A 152 -11.96 12.62 -3.71
N ASP A 153 -11.18 12.39 -2.64
CA ASP A 153 -10.97 11.06 -2.07
C ASP A 153 -11.81 10.90 -0.79
N PRO A 154 -13.06 10.40 -0.90
CA PRO A 154 -13.92 10.17 0.26
C PRO A 154 -13.55 8.89 1.02
N ILE A 155 -12.67 8.06 0.46
CA ILE A 155 -12.39 6.70 0.95
C ILE A 155 -11.23 6.74 1.94
N LEU A 156 -10.08 7.25 1.49
CA LEU A 156 -8.83 7.23 2.26
C LEU A 156 -8.44 8.60 2.83
N LEU A 157 -9.10 9.68 2.36
CA LEU A 157 -8.90 11.06 2.86
C LEU A 157 -10.21 11.70 3.33
N GLY A 158 -11.09 10.94 3.99
CA GLY A 158 -12.36 11.44 4.52
C GLY A 158 -12.23 12.67 5.43
N VAL A 159 -11.07 12.87 6.05
CA VAL A 159 -10.74 14.08 6.85
C VAL A 159 -10.74 15.38 6.05
N LEU A 160 -10.64 15.31 4.72
CA LEU A 160 -10.71 16.45 3.82
C LEU A 160 -12.15 16.77 3.36
N CYS A 161 -13.14 15.98 3.80
CA CYS A 161 -14.54 16.27 3.55
C CYS A 161 -14.95 17.57 4.26
N PRO A 162 -15.62 18.52 3.58
CA PRO A 162 -16.04 19.78 4.20
C PRO A 162 -16.87 19.61 5.48
N HIS A 163 -17.71 18.57 5.54
CA HIS A 163 -18.54 18.25 6.69
C HIS A 163 -17.83 17.44 7.78
N TYR A 164 -16.55 17.08 7.63
CA TYR A 164 -15.84 16.23 8.59
C TYR A 164 -15.66 16.87 9.98
N LEU A 165 -15.66 18.21 10.04
CA LEU A 165 -15.45 18.97 11.27
C LEU A 165 -16.76 19.55 11.84
N GLU A 166 -17.89 19.34 11.18
CA GLU A 166 -19.22 19.64 11.70
C GLU A 166 -19.67 18.56 12.69
#